data_AF-A0A498GBH6-F1
#
_entry.id   AF-A0A498GBH6-F1
#
_cell.length_a   1.000
_cell.length_b   1.000
_cell.length_c   1.000
_cell.angle_alpha   90.00
_cell.angle_beta   90.00
_cell.angle_gamma   90.00
#
_symmetry.space_group_name_H-M   'P 1'
#
loop_
_entity.id
_entity.type
_entity.pdbx_description
1 polymer ?
#
loop_
_entity_poly.entity_id
_entity_poly.type
_entity_poly.pdbx_seq_one_letter_code
_entity_poly.pdbx_strand_id
1 'polypeptide(L)'
;MEDDTDDRSTSTSPSGLTRRQVLKLSGSGVAGAGAAKVGYEYTGFGHLTGTNLTEQRLEPVARRRLAPTSFTLRLSGSRLAFDGETVELRDETGARTATVSVTDAGEDPTRLAEPLPGLVADLRAVERGDIAFEFVGVDAFFDRLAEATPRPLTVAALRGGRYRRPSPETVRRFAGVGPRDPAALVDGLAEGFGERTHFDYARYVAGTAQRYLLLGAIPLKQHVHEPTHLDALLDGSSGMYCYEHALRSIEAFQAVPPHQQSIPVLGAIVRDDRHDHAYTGLASVVRGDETVRVLMTFLDYFYSTLFDNFRLEWAFGDGIDAYDGHHHATSIHYRNPYRRSPSHR
;
A
#
# COMPACT_ATOMS: atom_id res chain seq x y z
N MET A 1 48.56 54.46 2.04
CA MET A 1 48.83 53.36 1.11
C MET A 1 48.17 52.14 1.69
N GLU A 2 47.41 51.48 0.84
CA GLU A 2 46.36 50.53 1.16
C GLU A 2 46.86 49.15 1.62
N ASP A 3 46.00 48.51 2.41
CA ASP A 3 45.63 47.08 2.51
C ASP A 3 44.92 46.96 3.88
N ASP A 4 43.63 46.70 4.02
CA ASP A 4 42.67 45.92 3.23
C ASP A 4 43.00 44.43 3.15
N THR A 5 42.78 43.73 4.27
CA THR A 5 42.65 42.27 4.30
C THR A 5 41.27 41.89 4.83
N ASP A 6 40.39 41.64 3.87
CA ASP A 6 39.04 41.12 4.05
C ASP A 6 39.04 39.59 4.30
N ASP A 7 37.93 39.12 4.88
CA ASP A 7 37.30 37.80 4.66
C ASP A 7 38.18 36.50 4.63
N ARG A 8 38.04 35.64 5.65
CA ARG A 8 37.26 34.36 5.55
C ARG A 8 37.42 33.43 6.75
N SER A 9 36.39 33.39 7.59
CA SER A 9 36.12 32.26 8.48
C SER A 9 35.54 31.09 7.68
N THR A 10 36.40 30.18 7.21
CA THR A 10 35.95 28.93 6.56
C THR A 10 35.23 28.03 7.57
N SER A 11 33.90 28.07 7.56
CA SER A 11 33.06 27.14 8.32
C SER A 11 33.18 25.74 7.72
N THR A 12 33.88 24.86 8.42
CA THR A 12 33.91 23.42 8.12
C THR A 12 32.55 22.79 8.40
N SER A 13 31.67 22.84 7.40
CA SER A 13 30.47 22.02 7.36
C SER A 13 30.87 20.53 7.37
N PRO A 14 30.13 19.65 8.07
CA PRO A 14 30.45 18.22 8.11
C PRO A 14 30.36 17.62 6.70
N SER A 15 31.49 17.12 6.20
CA SER A 15 31.64 16.62 4.83
C SER A 15 30.81 15.36 4.60
N GLY A 16 29.68 15.53 3.91
CA GLY A 16 28.86 14.41 3.43
C GLY A 16 29.60 13.55 2.39
N LEU A 17 29.42 12.24 2.46
CA LEU A 17 30.00 11.31 1.49
C LEU A 17 29.28 11.43 0.14
N THR A 18 30.05 11.65 -0.93
CA THR A 18 29.52 11.70 -2.30
C THR A 18 29.14 10.31 -2.82
N ARG A 19 28.17 10.23 -3.75
CA ARG A 19 27.76 9.00 -4.46
C ARG A 19 28.97 8.18 -4.96
N ARG A 20 30.02 8.86 -5.42
CA ARG A 20 31.26 8.26 -5.95
C ARG A 20 32.16 7.65 -4.87
N GLN A 21 32.12 8.14 -3.63
CA GLN A 21 32.84 7.57 -2.49
C GLN A 21 32.12 6.34 -1.94
N VAL A 22 30.79 6.36 -1.87
CA VAL A 22 29.96 5.19 -1.49
C VAL A 22 30.21 4.02 -2.44
N LEU A 23 30.23 4.28 -3.76
CA LEU A 23 30.53 3.27 -4.78
C LEU A 23 31.96 2.71 -4.70
N LYS A 24 32.96 3.51 -4.29
CA LYS A 24 34.33 3.02 -4.06
C LYS A 24 34.43 2.09 -2.85
N LEU A 25 33.69 2.39 -1.77
CA LEU A 25 33.57 1.52 -0.59
C LEU A 25 32.90 0.18 -0.90
N SER A 26 32.11 0.08 -1.98
CA SER A 26 31.49 -1.17 -2.41
C SER A 26 32.48 -2.18 -3.03
N GLY A 27 33.60 -1.70 -3.58
CA GLY A 27 34.44 -2.49 -4.50
C GLY A 27 35.51 -3.40 -3.88
N SER A 28 35.81 -3.27 -2.58
CA SER A 28 37.05 -3.83 -1.99
C SER A 28 36.87 -4.97 -0.98
N GLY A 29 35.70 -5.63 -0.95
CA GLY A 29 35.46 -6.84 -0.13
C GLY A 29 34.05 -6.94 0.47
N VAL A 30 33.37 -5.80 0.60
CA VAL A 30 31.96 -5.71 1.05
C VAL A 30 31.02 -6.54 0.16
N ALA A 31 31.37 -6.70 -1.12
CA ALA A 31 30.63 -7.49 -2.09
C ALA A 31 30.42 -8.96 -1.65
N GLY A 32 31.28 -9.60 -0.86
CA GLY A 32 31.14 -11.03 -0.53
C GLY A 32 29.94 -11.35 0.37
N ALA A 33 29.91 -10.80 1.57
CA ALA A 33 28.79 -10.99 2.51
C ALA A 33 27.51 -10.31 2.02
N GLY A 34 27.64 -9.18 1.32
CA GLY A 34 26.56 -8.54 0.59
C GLY A 34 25.97 -9.48 -0.48
N ALA A 35 26.79 -10.05 -1.37
CA ALA A 35 26.36 -10.96 -2.43
C ALA A 35 25.80 -12.29 -1.90
N ALA A 36 26.22 -12.76 -0.72
CA ALA A 36 25.63 -13.95 -0.10
C ALA A 36 24.22 -13.68 0.45
N LYS A 37 23.95 -12.48 0.99
CA LYS A 37 22.59 -12.10 1.44
C LYS A 37 21.71 -11.56 0.31
N VAL A 38 22.29 -10.87 -0.68
CA VAL A 38 21.65 -10.61 -1.99
C VAL A 38 21.31 -11.95 -2.63
N GLY A 39 22.22 -12.92 -2.61
CA GLY A 39 21.97 -14.30 -3.00
C GLY A 39 20.76 -14.86 -2.25
N TYR A 40 20.80 -14.94 -0.92
CA TYR A 40 19.70 -15.48 -0.11
C TYR A 40 18.35 -14.76 -0.31
N GLU A 41 18.36 -13.42 -0.39
CA GLU A 41 17.17 -12.62 -0.68
C GLU A 41 16.67 -12.91 -2.10
N TYR A 42 17.54 -12.94 -3.12
CA TYR A 42 17.16 -13.19 -4.52
C TYR A 42 16.88 -14.68 -4.85
N THR A 43 17.39 -15.64 -4.07
CA THR A 43 17.15 -17.09 -4.28
C THR A 43 15.81 -17.56 -3.73
N GLY A 44 15.06 -16.68 -3.04
CA GLY A 44 13.69 -16.96 -2.65
C GLY A 44 12.63 -16.53 -3.67
N PHE A 45 12.97 -15.98 -4.85
CA PHE A 45 12.12 -15.00 -5.57
C PHE A 45 11.18 -15.45 -6.72
N GLY A 46 10.05 -14.71 -6.91
CA GLY A 46 9.28 -14.47 -8.15
C GLY A 46 7.74 -14.21 -8.16
N HIS A 47 6.88 -15.23 -8.30
CA HIS A 47 5.42 -15.21 -8.56
C HIS A 47 4.54 -15.17 -7.30
N LEU A 48 4.09 -14.00 -6.89
CA LEU A 48 3.05 -13.90 -5.88
C LEU A 48 1.70 -14.17 -6.56
N THR A 49 1.57 -15.32 -7.25
CA THR A 49 0.27 -15.95 -7.39
C THR A 49 -0.34 -16.07 -6.01
N GLY A 50 -1.66 -15.93 -5.95
CA GLY A 50 -2.45 -16.20 -4.75
C GLY A 50 -2.06 -17.54 -4.10
N THR A 51 -1.70 -18.56 -4.89
CA THR A 51 -1.31 -19.94 -4.49
C THR A 51 -0.59 -20.04 -3.13
N ASN A 52 0.64 -19.51 -3.02
CA ASN A 52 1.46 -19.63 -1.79
C ASN A 52 0.78 -18.98 -0.56
N LEU A 53 -0.01 -17.93 -0.77
CA LEU A 53 -0.77 -17.25 0.28
C LEU A 53 -2.12 -17.94 0.55
N THR A 54 -2.77 -18.54 -0.45
CA THR A 54 -4.00 -19.34 -0.29
C THR A 54 -3.75 -20.67 0.41
N GLU A 55 -2.52 -21.19 0.38
CA GLU A 55 -2.08 -22.32 1.21
C GLU A 55 -1.81 -21.90 2.68
N GLN A 56 -1.51 -20.62 2.93
CA GLN A 56 -1.34 -20.09 4.28
C GLN A 56 -2.69 -19.90 4.99
N ARG A 57 -2.74 -20.20 6.30
CA ARG A 57 -3.84 -19.75 7.17
C ARG A 57 -3.75 -18.24 7.41
N LEU A 58 -4.21 -17.45 6.43
CA LEU A 58 -4.12 -15.99 6.42
C LEU A 58 -5.10 -15.28 7.35
N GLU A 59 -6.28 -15.86 7.60
CA GLU A 59 -7.36 -15.18 8.34
C GLU A 59 -6.90 -14.59 9.70
N PRO A 60 -6.16 -15.30 10.57
CA PRO A 60 -5.65 -14.72 11.83
C PRO A 60 -4.66 -13.56 11.64
N VAL A 61 -4.03 -13.46 10.46
CA VAL A 61 -3.12 -12.36 10.09
C VAL A 61 -3.94 -11.17 9.56
N ALA A 62 -4.90 -11.44 8.67
CA ALA A 62 -5.75 -10.45 8.04
C ALA A 62 -6.71 -9.78 9.04
N ARG A 63 -7.30 -10.56 9.95
CA ARG A 63 -8.22 -10.08 10.99
C ARG A 63 -7.54 -9.17 12.02
N ARG A 64 -6.29 -9.47 12.40
CA ARG A 64 -5.57 -8.84 13.55
C ARG A 64 -5.55 -7.31 13.56
N ARG A 65 -5.59 -6.67 12.39
CA ARG A 65 -5.51 -5.20 12.25
C ARG A 65 -6.68 -4.62 11.44
N LEU A 66 -7.67 -5.45 11.09
CA LEU A 66 -8.87 -4.96 10.41
C LEU A 66 -9.80 -4.38 11.47
N ALA A 67 -10.04 -3.08 11.36
CA ALA A 67 -10.99 -2.36 12.21
C ALA A 67 -11.52 -1.16 11.41
N PRO A 68 -12.80 -0.78 11.60
CA PRO A 68 -13.34 0.48 11.11
C PRO A 68 -12.42 1.68 11.41
N THR A 69 -12.51 2.68 10.54
CA THR A 69 -11.86 3.98 10.72
C THR A 69 -12.81 5.09 10.34
N SER A 70 -12.64 6.23 11.02
CA SER A 70 -13.43 7.40 10.75
C SER A 70 -13.31 7.85 9.29
N PHE A 71 -14.45 8.24 8.72
CA PHE A 71 -14.53 8.68 7.34
C PHE A 71 -15.56 9.79 7.16
N THR A 72 -15.48 10.46 6.02
CA THR A 72 -16.54 11.33 5.51
C THR A 72 -16.67 11.08 4.02
N LEU A 73 -17.90 10.89 3.56
CA LEU A 73 -18.28 10.78 2.17
C LEU A 73 -19.32 11.85 1.83
N ARG A 74 -19.23 12.40 0.62
CA ARG A 74 -20.35 13.06 -0.05
C ARG A 74 -21.06 12.01 -0.88
N LEU A 75 -22.39 11.99 -0.79
CA LEU A 75 -23.30 11.20 -1.61
C LEU A 75 -24.19 12.20 -2.37
N SER A 76 -25.00 11.75 -3.33
CA SER A 76 -26.00 12.62 -3.95
C SER A 76 -26.99 13.13 -2.88
N GLY A 77 -27.15 14.45 -2.74
CA GLY A 77 -28.07 15.04 -1.77
C GLY A 77 -27.64 15.00 -0.30
N SER A 78 -26.47 14.44 0.04
CA SER A 78 -26.12 14.20 1.46
C SER A 78 -24.63 14.04 1.76
N ARG A 79 -24.30 14.15 3.05
CA ARG A 79 -22.98 13.87 3.62
C ARG A 79 -23.11 12.80 4.70
N LEU A 80 -22.41 11.69 4.49
CA LEU A 80 -22.29 10.60 5.44
C LEU A 80 -20.95 10.71 6.19
N ALA A 81 -20.97 10.59 7.51
CA ALA A 81 -19.79 10.56 8.34
C ALA A 81 -19.84 9.38 9.32
N PHE A 82 -18.66 8.90 9.70
CA PHE A 82 -18.45 7.96 10.80
C PHE A 82 -17.23 8.42 11.58
N ASP A 83 -17.32 8.51 12.90
CA ASP A 83 -16.23 9.01 13.77
C ASP A 83 -15.41 7.90 14.44
N GLY A 84 -15.91 6.66 14.41
CA GLY A 84 -15.35 5.51 15.12
C GLY A 84 -16.42 4.76 15.94
N GLU A 85 -17.48 5.46 16.35
CA GLU A 85 -18.56 4.91 17.18
C GLU A 85 -19.95 5.21 16.60
N THR A 86 -20.12 6.39 15.99
CA THR A 86 -21.39 6.93 15.53
C THR A 86 -21.38 7.14 14.01
N VAL A 87 -22.45 6.71 13.34
CA VAL A 87 -22.71 7.06 11.92
C VAL A 87 -23.71 8.22 11.88
N GLU A 88 -23.38 9.28 11.13
CA GLU A 88 -24.20 10.48 10.97
C GLU A 88 -24.50 10.75 9.48
N LEU A 89 -25.77 11.02 9.17
CA LEU A 89 -26.21 11.47 7.84
C LEU A 89 -26.74 12.90 7.91
N ARG A 90 -26.19 13.78 7.07
CA ARG A 90 -26.65 15.17 6.90
C ARG A 90 -27.10 15.41 5.47
N ASP A 91 -28.08 16.30 5.28
CA ASP A 91 -28.50 16.74 3.95
C ASP A 91 -27.55 17.80 3.35
N GLU A 92 -27.90 18.34 2.17
CA GLU A 92 -27.14 19.40 1.51
C GLU A 92 -27.09 20.73 2.29
N THR A 93 -28.09 21.01 3.13
CA THR A 93 -28.10 22.19 4.02
C THR A 93 -27.17 22.02 5.22
N GLY A 94 -26.71 20.79 5.47
CA GLY A 94 -25.94 20.40 6.63
C GLY A 94 -26.81 20.05 7.84
N ALA A 95 -28.14 20.02 7.70
CA ALA A 95 -29.04 19.58 8.74
C ALA A 95 -28.90 18.07 8.96
N ARG A 96 -28.97 17.64 10.22
CA ARG A 96 -28.76 16.26 10.64
C ARG A 96 -30.06 15.47 10.47
N THR A 97 -30.05 14.54 9.51
CA THR A 97 -31.21 13.71 9.15
C THR A 97 -31.28 12.42 9.96
N ALA A 98 -30.12 11.84 10.30
CA ALA A 98 -30.03 10.65 11.14
C ALA A 98 -28.69 10.58 11.89
N THR A 99 -28.67 9.86 13.01
CA THR A 99 -27.49 9.59 13.83
C THR A 99 -27.72 8.28 14.57
N VAL A 100 -26.77 7.36 14.49
CA VAL A 100 -26.88 5.98 15.02
C VAL A 100 -25.58 5.57 15.67
N SER A 101 -25.69 4.90 16.82
CA SER A 101 -24.53 4.27 17.46
C SER A 101 -24.28 2.88 16.86
N VAL A 102 -23.05 2.65 16.41
CA VAL A 102 -22.59 1.31 16.01
C VAL A 102 -22.43 0.42 17.24
N THR A 103 -22.06 0.99 18.39
CA THR A 103 -21.81 0.24 19.65
C THR A 103 -23.08 -0.10 20.44
N ASP A 104 -24.19 0.61 20.22
CA ASP A 104 -25.46 0.33 20.89
C ASP A 104 -26.18 -0.88 20.23
N ALA A 105 -26.19 -2.01 20.93
CA ALA A 105 -26.87 -3.22 20.46
C ALA A 105 -28.42 -3.15 20.54
N GLY A 106 -28.98 -2.17 21.25
CA GLY A 106 -30.43 -1.99 21.39
C GLY A 106 -31.10 -1.27 20.22
N GLU A 107 -30.34 -0.55 19.39
CA GLU A 107 -30.87 0.18 18.25
C GLU A 107 -31.01 -0.74 17.01
N ASP A 108 -32.26 -1.03 16.62
CA ASP A 108 -32.63 -1.82 15.44
C ASP A 108 -32.32 -1.04 14.14
N PRO A 109 -31.30 -1.46 13.35
CA PRO A 109 -30.85 -0.70 12.19
C PRO A 109 -31.85 -0.77 11.03
N THR A 110 -32.84 -1.67 11.05
CA THR A 110 -33.83 -1.81 9.96
C THR A 110 -34.82 -0.64 9.90
N ARG A 111 -34.88 0.18 10.96
CA ARG A 111 -35.75 1.36 11.06
C ARG A 111 -35.15 2.62 10.46
N LEU A 112 -33.91 2.55 9.99
CA LEU A 112 -33.16 3.67 9.44
C LEU A 112 -33.44 3.84 7.95
N ALA A 113 -33.36 5.07 7.45
CA ALA A 113 -33.37 5.32 6.01
C ALA A 113 -32.06 4.82 5.37
N GLU A 114 -32.16 4.28 4.15
CA GLU A 114 -30.97 3.95 3.34
C GLU A 114 -30.05 5.18 3.17
N PRO A 115 -28.72 5.01 3.19
CA PRO A 115 -27.99 3.74 3.14
C PRO A 115 -27.57 3.17 4.52
N LEU A 116 -28.19 3.64 5.61
CA LEU A 116 -27.71 3.37 6.98
C LEU A 116 -27.91 1.93 7.49
N PRO A 117 -29.04 1.22 7.23
CA PRO A 117 -29.26 -0.12 7.77
C PRO A 117 -28.13 -1.10 7.45
N GLY A 118 -27.72 -1.14 6.17
CA GLY A 118 -26.67 -2.01 5.69
C GLY A 118 -25.29 -1.66 6.26
N LEU A 119 -24.93 -0.38 6.29
CA LEU A 119 -23.65 0.06 6.86
C LEU A 119 -23.53 -0.27 8.34
N VAL A 120 -24.56 0.02 9.14
CA VAL A 120 -24.53 -0.17 10.60
C VAL A 120 -24.45 -1.66 10.95
N ALA A 121 -25.22 -2.51 10.25
CA ALA A 121 -25.12 -3.95 10.40
C ALA A 121 -23.72 -4.48 10.04
N ASP A 122 -23.15 -4.02 8.92
CA ASP A 122 -21.82 -4.43 8.48
C ASP A 122 -20.71 -4.00 9.47
N LEU A 123 -20.75 -2.75 9.96
CA LEU A 123 -19.77 -2.25 10.94
C LEU A 123 -19.85 -3.03 12.26
N ARG A 124 -21.06 -3.31 12.75
CA ARG A 124 -21.29 -4.15 13.93
C ARG A 124 -20.74 -5.57 13.75
N ALA A 125 -20.86 -6.15 12.55
CA ALA A 125 -20.27 -7.45 12.23
C ALA A 125 -18.74 -7.41 12.27
N VAL A 126 -18.11 -6.37 11.69
CA VAL A 126 -16.64 -6.21 11.73
C VAL A 126 -16.14 -6.07 13.18
N GLU A 127 -16.76 -5.23 14.00
CA GLU A 127 -16.36 -5.01 15.41
C GLU A 127 -16.43 -6.28 16.26
N ARG A 128 -17.47 -7.11 16.08
CA ARG A 128 -17.57 -8.41 16.78
C ARG A 128 -16.68 -9.50 16.18
N GLY A 129 -16.18 -9.29 14.96
CA GLY A 129 -15.45 -10.31 14.20
C GLY A 129 -16.36 -11.30 13.45
N ASP A 130 -17.65 -11.02 13.31
CA ASP A 130 -18.64 -11.83 12.58
C ASP A 130 -18.51 -11.66 11.06
N ILE A 131 -17.29 -11.82 10.55
CA ILE A 131 -16.92 -11.67 9.14
C ILE A 131 -16.17 -12.91 8.67
N ALA A 132 -16.39 -13.31 7.42
CA ALA A 132 -15.61 -14.34 6.76
C ALA A 132 -14.52 -13.70 5.88
N PHE A 133 -13.33 -14.29 5.83
CA PHE A 133 -12.31 -13.93 4.84
C PHE A 133 -12.29 -14.96 3.72
N GLU A 134 -12.04 -14.50 2.50
CA GLU A 134 -11.86 -15.35 1.33
C GLU A 134 -10.66 -14.83 0.52
N PHE A 135 -9.68 -15.71 0.28
CA PHE A 135 -8.43 -15.38 -0.38
C PHE A 135 -8.38 -16.06 -1.73
N VAL A 136 -8.15 -15.29 -2.80
CA VAL A 136 -8.25 -15.76 -4.19
C VAL A 136 -7.21 -15.07 -5.09
N GLY A 137 -6.95 -15.64 -6.27
CA GLY A 137 -6.16 -15.00 -7.33
C GLY A 137 -6.82 -13.72 -7.88
N VAL A 138 -6.10 -12.96 -8.70
CA VAL A 138 -6.53 -11.63 -9.16
C VAL A 138 -7.77 -11.70 -10.06
N ASP A 139 -7.79 -12.59 -11.05
CA ASP A 139 -8.94 -12.74 -11.95
C ASP A 139 -10.19 -13.18 -11.17
N ALA A 140 -10.05 -14.27 -10.40
CA ALA A 140 -11.10 -14.79 -9.54
C ALA A 140 -11.61 -13.77 -8.51
N PHE A 141 -10.76 -12.84 -8.05
CA PHE A 141 -11.19 -11.73 -7.19
C PHE A 141 -12.16 -10.80 -7.91
N PHE A 142 -11.85 -10.37 -9.14
CA PHE A 142 -12.73 -9.49 -9.89
C PHE A 142 -13.99 -10.19 -10.40
N ASP A 143 -13.89 -11.45 -10.85
CA ASP A 143 -15.03 -12.29 -11.24
C ASP A 143 -16.04 -12.43 -10.10
N ARG A 144 -15.58 -12.85 -8.91
CA ARG A 144 -16.43 -12.99 -7.71
C ARG A 144 -17.08 -11.66 -7.31
N LEU A 145 -16.39 -10.53 -7.50
CA LEU A 145 -16.92 -9.21 -7.16
C LEU A 145 -17.90 -8.66 -8.20
N ALA A 146 -17.83 -9.11 -9.46
CA ALA A 146 -18.83 -8.80 -10.49
C ALA A 146 -20.16 -9.54 -10.23
N GLU A 147 -20.12 -10.74 -9.64
CA GLU A 147 -21.30 -11.54 -9.30
C GLU A 147 -21.92 -11.19 -7.93
N ALA A 148 -21.14 -10.61 -7.02
CA ALA A 148 -21.56 -10.34 -5.64
C ALA A 148 -22.23 -8.97 -5.43
N THR A 149 -22.89 -8.79 -4.28
CA THR A 149 -23.42 -7.47 -3.86
C THR A 149 -22.35 -6.69 -3.08
N PRO A 150 -21.76 -5.61 -3.65
CA PRO A 150 -20.67 -4.87 -3.00
C PRO A 150 -21.17 -3.98 -1.84
N ARG A 151 -20.27 -3.69 -0.89
CA ARG A 151 -20.55 -2.84 0.29
C ARG A 151 -19.66 -1.59 0.29
N PRO A 152 -19.85 -0.63 -0.63
CA PRO A 152 -18.94 0.51 -0.82
C PRO A 152 -18.77 1.39 0.43
N LEU A 153 -19.79 1.52 1.27
CA LEU A 153 -19.71 2.31 2.51
C LEU A 153 -18.91 1.58 3.60
N THR A 154 -19.06 0.26 3.70
CA THR A 154 -18.25 -0.59 4.58
C THR A 154 -16.79 -0.57 4.14
N VAL A 155 -16.52 -0.69 2.83
CA VAL A 155 -15.18 -0.49 2.25
C VAL A 155 -14.61 0.89 2.62
N ALA A 156 -15.44 1.96 2.63
CA ALA A 156 -14.99 3.30 3.02
C ALA A 156 -14.50 3.37 4.47
N ALA A 157 -15.18 2.67 5.38
CA ALA A 157 -14.78 2.58 6.78
C ALA A 157 -13.49 1.76 6.96
N LEU A 158 -13.28 0.70 6.19
CA LEU A 158 -12.12 -0.19 6.32
C LEU A 158 -10.85 0.34 5.61
N ARG A 159 -10.95 1.32 4.72
CA ARG A 159 -9.82 1.87 3.95
C ARG A 159 -8.67 2.48 4.75
N GLY A 160 -8.86 2.74 6.05
CA GLY A 160 -7.79 3.17 6.94
C GLY A 160 -7.20 4.53 6.57
N GLY A 161 -7.95 5.61 6.79
CA GLY A 161 -7.75 6.97 6.24
C GLY A 161 -6.41 7.69 6.53
N ARG A 162 -5.28 7.14 6.09
CA ARG A 162 -3.92 7.67 6.33
C ARG A 162 -2.96 7.65 5.13
N TYR A 163 -3.32 7.02 4.01
CA TYR A 163 -2.59 7.13 2.74
C TYR A 163 -2.75 8.53 2.11
N ARG A 164 -1.85 8.93 1.19
CA ARG A 164 -2.10 10.12 0.36
C ARG A 164 -3.25 9.82 -0.62
N ARG A 165 -3.84 10.87 -1.18
CA ARG A 165 -4.80 10.76 -2.27
C ARG A 165 -4.27 11.55 -3.46
N PRO A 166 -3.55 10.91 -4.40
CA PRO A 166 -3.19 11.52 -5.67
C PRO A 166 -4.46 11.94 -6.41
N SER A 167 -4.35 12.91 -7.31
CA SER A 167 -5.51 13.27 -8.13
C SER A 167 -5.86 12.10 -9.07
N PRO A 168 -7.14 11.89 -9.43
CA PRO A 168 -7.50 10.88 -10.41
C PRO A 168 -6.82 11.08 -11.78
N GLU A 169 -6.44 12.32 -12.10
CA GLU A 169 -5.66 12.66 -13.29
C GLU A 169 -4.20 12.22 -13.18
N THR A 170 -3.58 12.39 -12.00
CA THR A 170 -2.23 11.89 -11.71
C THR A 170 -2.17 10.37 -11.89
N VAL A 171 -3.18 9.66 -11.37
CA VAL A 171 -3.28 8.19 -11.54
C VAL A 171 -3.42 7.82 -13.02
N ARG A 172 -4.31 8.48 -13.78
CA ARG A 172 -4.47 8.19 -15.22
C ARG A 172 -3.21 8.49 -16.03
N ARG A 173 -2.50 9.58 -15.73
CA ARG A 173 -1.23 9.93 -16.40
C ARG A 173 -0.10 8.95 -16.09
N PHE A 174 -0.16 8.27 -14.95
CA PHE A 174 0.82 7.26 -14.53
C PHE A 174 0.49 5.88 -15.13
N ALA A 175 -0.76 5.43 -14.98
CA ALA A 175 -1.19 4.06 -15.23
C ALA A 175 -2.02 3.88 -16.53
N GLY A 176 -2.14 4.90 -17.38
CA GLY A 176 -3.03 4.92 -18.56
C GLY A 176 -4.53 4.98 -18.23
N VAL A 177 -4.96 4.38 -17.11
CA VAL A 177 -6.36 4.18 -16.73
C VAL A 177 -6.73 4.92 -15.43
N GLY A 178 -8.02 5.22 -15.26
CA GLY A 178 -8.53 5.99 -14.13
C GLY A 178 -8.86 5.13 -12.90
N PRO A 179 -8.75 5.65 -11.67
CA PRO A 179 -8.97 4.89 -10.43
C PRO A 179 -10.43 4.50 -10.14
N ARG A 180 -11.33 4.77 -11.09
CA ARG A 180 -12.73 4.31 -11.07
C ARG A 180 -12.89 2.89 -11.57
N ASP A 181 -11.88 2.34 -12.24
CA ASP A 181 -11.87 0.94 -12.70
C ASP A 181 -10.69 0.19 -12.07
N PRO A 182 -10.89 -0.43 -10.88
CA PRO A 182 -9.81 -1.13 -10.20
C PRO A 182 -9.32 -2.41 -10.89
N ALA A 183 -10.09 -3.00 -11.81
CA ALA A 183 -9.63 -4.17 -12.55
C ALA A 183 -8.55 -3.73 -13.55
N ALA A 184 -8.89 -2.82 -14.46
CA ALA A 184 -7.93 -2.26 -15.42
C ALA A 184 -6.74 -1.55 -14.75
N LEU A 185 -6.94 -0.97 -13.54
CA LEU A 185 -5.86 -0.32 -12.79
C LEU A 185 -4.78 -1.28 -12.30
N VAL A 186 -5.03 -2.59 -12.19
CA VAL A 186 -3.96 -3.56 -11.87
C VAL A 186 -2.89 -3.53 -12.97
N ASP A 187 -3.28 -3.80 -14.21
CA ASP A 187 -2.35 -3.89 -15.33
C ASP A 187 -1.70 -2.54 -15.62
N GLY A 188 -2.50 -1.46 -15.62
CA GLY A 188 -1.98 -0.11 -15.84
C GLY A 188 -0.97 0.35 -14.78
N LEU A 189 -1.11 -0.09 -13.53
CA LEU A 189 -0.08 0.15 -12.51
C LEU A 189 1.18 -0.66 -12.77
N ALA A 190 1.08 -1.91 -13.22
CA ALA A 190 2.24 -2.73 -13.55
C ALA A 190 3.05 -2.14 -14.72
N GLU A 191 2.36 -1.73 -15.79
CA GLU A 191 2.95 -1.00 -16.92
C GLU A 191 3.62 0.31 -16.45
N GLY A 192 2.88 1.16 -15.72
CA GLY A 192 3.40 2.44 -15.24
C GLY A 192 4.58 2.32 -14.27
N PHE A 193 4.66 1.27 -13.45
CA PHE A 193 5.83 1.00 -12.62
C PHE A 193 7.03 0.51 -13.45
N GLY A 194 6.85 -0.45 -14.35
CA GLY A 194 7.92 -0.92 -15.24
C GLY A 194 8.52 0.20 -16.10
N GLU A 195 7.69 1.01 -16.75
CA GLU A 195 8.15 2.12 -17.61
C GLU A 195 8.94 3.21 -16.85
N ARG A 196 8.54 3.53 -15.62
CA ARG A 196 8.91 4.81 -14.96
C ARG A 196 9.70 4.66 -13.67
N THR A 197 9.98 3.44 -13.24
CA THR A 197 10.65 3.19 -11.97
C THR A 197 11.67 2.07 -12.10
N HIS A 198 12.61 2.01 -11.18
CA HIS A 198 13.67 1.00 -11.20
C HIS A 198 14.01 0.57 -9.78
N PHE A 199 14.67 -0.57 -9.63
CA PHE A 199 15.12 -1.00 -8.30
C PHE A 199 16.19 -0.06 -7.74
N ASP A 200 15.95 0.49 -6.55
CA ASP A 200 16.92 1.39 -5.90
C ASP A 200 18.11 0.63 -5.27
N TYR A 201 18.97 0.13 -6.14
CA TYR A 201 20.22 -0.55 -5.77
C TYR A 201 21.13 0.36 -4.92
N ALA A 202 21.13 1.68 -5.16
CA ALA A 202 21.98 2.62 -4.44
C ALA A 202 21.57 2.76 -2.97
N ARG A 203 20.28 2.96 -2.70
CA ARG A 203 19.73 3.00 -1.34
C ARG A 203 19.75 1.62 -0.69
N TYR A 204 19.65 0.53 -1.47
CA TYR A 204 19.79 -0.85 -0.96
C TYR A 204 21.19 -1.08 -0.39
N VAL A 205 22.24 -0.84 -1.19
CA VAL A 205 23.64 -0.97 -0.76
C VAL A 205 23.95 -0.04 0.42
N ALA A 206 23.49 1.22 0.39
CA ALA A 206 23.63 2.14 1.52
C ALA A 206 22.94 1.61 2.79
N GLY A 207 21.79 0.95 2.65
CA GLY A 207 21.05 0.29 3.72
C GLY A 207 21.78 -0.90 4.34
N THR A 208 22.30 -1.79 3.49
CA THR A 208 23.08 -2.96 3.92
C THR A 208 24.37 -2.52 4.62
N ALA A 209 25.07 -1.52 4.08
CA ALA A 209 26.23 -0.92 4.73
C ALA A 209 25.88 -0.30 6.10
N GLN A 210 24.82 0.52 6.17
CA GLN A 210 24.34 1.11 7.42
C GLN A 210 24.02 0.04 8.48
N ARG A 211 23.25 -1.00 8.12
CA ARG A 211 22.75 -2.00 9.07
C ARG A 211 23.84 -2.95 9.55
N TYR A 212 24.71 -3.43 8.65
CA TYR A 212 25.63 -4.53 8.95
C TYR A 212 27.09 -4.12 9.11
N LEU A 213 27.56 -3.07 8.41
CA LEU A 213 28.95 -2.60 8.54
C LEU A 213 29.07 -1.52 9.61
N LEU A 214 28.09 -0.63 9.69
CA LEU A 214 28.08 0.50 10.63
C LEU A 214 27.21 0.26 11.86
N LEU A 215 26.57 -0.92 11.99
CA LEU A 215 25.69 -1.30 13.11
C LEU A 215 24.61 -0.24 13.46
N GLY A 216 24.14 0.50 12.45
CA GLY A 216 23.18 1.59 12.60
C GLY A 216 23.75 2.95 13.01
N ALA A 217 25.06 3.09 13.23
CA ALA A 217 25.69 4.31 13.73
C ALA A 217 25.55 5.54 12.81
N ILE A 218 25.38 5.34 11.49
CA ILE A 218 25.19 6.43 10.53
C ILE A 218 23.99 6.11 9.62
N PRO A 219 22.97 6.99 9.52
CA PRO A 219 21.77 6.76 8.72
C PRO A 219 22.00 7.00 7.21
N LEU A 220 22.89 6.22 6.58
CA LEU A 220 23.27 6.38 5.17
C LEU A 220 22.08 6.43 4.19
N LYS A 221 20.98 5.69 4.46
CA LYS A 221 19.77 5.72 3.62
C LYS A 221 19.17 7.12 3.45
N GLN A 222 19.36 8.05 4.40
CA GLN A 222 18.77 9.39 4.31
C GLN A 222 19.43 10.28 3.24
N HIS A 223 20.64 9.93 2.78
CA HIS A 223 21.41 10.70 1.81
C HIS A 223 21.23 10.19 0.36
N VAL A 224 20.43 9.15 0.16
CA VAL A 224 20.13 8.53 -1.14
C VAL A 224 18.63 8.28 -1.16
N HIS A 225 17.85 9.31 -1.46
CA HIS A 225 16.39 9.25 -1.48
C HIS A 225 15.82 10.20 -2.55
N GLU A 226 15.04 9.65 -3.47
CA GLU A 226 14.32 10.40 -4.52
C GLU A 226 12.82 10.48 -4.15
N PRO A 227 12.05 11.48 -4.64
CA PRO A 227 10.62 11.56 -4.33
C PRO A 227 9.83 10.42 -5.00
N THR A 228 9.28 9.49 -4.22
CA THR A 228 8.59 8.29 -4.75
C THR A 228 7.07 8.45 -4.91
N HIS A 229 6.54 9.68 -4.93
CA HIS A 229 5.10 9.93 -5.07
C HIS A 229 4.67 9.87 -6.55
N LEU A 230 3.46 9.37 -6.87
CA LEU A 230 3.03 9.15 -8.26
C LEU A 230 3.24 10.36 -9.18
N ASP A 231 3.03 11.58 -8.67
CA ASP A 231 3.27 12.84 -9.36
C ASP A 231 4.74 13.06 -9.74
N ALA A 232 5.68 12.70 -8.87
CA ALA A 232 7.12 12.74 -9.16
C ALA A 232 7.58 11.61 -10.09
N LEU A 233 6.94 10.42 -10.00
CA LEU A 233 7.21 9.30 -10.91
C LEU A 233 6.78 9.59 -12.36
N LEU A 234 5.96 10.61 -12.61
CA LEU A 234 5.57 11.00 -13.98
C LEU A 234 6.76 11.53 -14.79
N ASP A 235 7.76 12.11 -14.13
CA ASP A 235 8.87 12.82 -14.77
C ASP A 235 10.11 11.93 -14.99
N GLY A 236 10.09 10.66 -14.54
CA GLY A 236 11.05 9.64 -14.93
C GLY A 236 11.59 8.73 -13.82
N SER A 237 12.53 7.86 -14.24
CA SER A 237 13.08 6.67 -13.57
C SER A 237 13.53 6.90 -12.11
N SER A 238 12.59 6.91 -11.18
CA SER A 238 12.88 7.03 -9.75
C SER A 238 13.21 5.67 -9.14
N GLY A 239 14.21 5.60 -8.27
CA GLY A 239 14.55 4.37 -7.56
C GLY A 239 13.51 4.03 -6.48
N MET A 240 12.93 2.82 -6.51
CA MET A 240 11.93 2.39 -5.53
C MET A 240 12.23 1.05 -4.86
N TYR A 241 11.66 0.87 -3.67
CA TYR A 241 11.55 -0.40 -2.95
C TYR A 241 10.15 -1.01 -3.05
N CYS A 242 10.03 -2.30 -2.74
CA CYS A 242 8.77 -3.04 -2.65
C CYS A 242 7.70 -2.35 -1.79
N TYR A 243 8.04 -1.86 -0.59
CA TYR A 243 7.09 -1.12 0.26
C TYR A 243 6.60 0.20 -0.35
N GLU A 244 7.36 0.78 -1.30
CA GLU A 244 6.98 2.03 -1.97
C GLU A 244 6.02 1.74 -3.12
N HIS A 245 6.27 0.68 -3.89
CA HIS A 245 5.29 0.13 -4.84
C HIS A 245 3.96 -0.15 -4.13
N ALA A 246 3.99 -0.88 -3.01
CA ALA A 246 2.81 -1.17 -2.19
C ALA A 246 2.14 0.10 -1.62
N LEU A 247 2.89 1.16 -1.30
CA LEU A 247 2.31 2.45 -0.91
C LEU A 247 1.62 3.16 -2.08
N ARG A 248 2.24 3.21 -3.26
CA ARG A 248 1.71 3.95 -4.41
C ARG A 248 0.54 3.25 -5.09
N SER A 249 0.53 1.92 -5.13
CA SER A 249 -0.63 1.15 -5.58
C SER A 249 -1.85 1.45 -4.69
N ILE A 250 -1.72 1.39 -3.36
CA ILE A 250 -2.82 1.68 -2.42
C ILE A 250 -3.30 3.13 -2.58
N GLU A 251 -2.38 4.09 -2.73
CA GLU A 251 -2.72 5.49 -2.99
C GLU A 251 -3.50 5.67 -4.31
N ALA A 252 -3.15 4.94 -5.38
CA ALA A 252 -3.89 4.92 -6.64
C ALA A 252 -5.28 4.30 -6.50
N PHE A 253 -5.39 3.08 -5.95
CA PHE A 253 -6.66 2.39 -5.71
C PHE A 253 -7.62 3.17 -4.79
N GLN A 254 -7.09 4.02 -3.91
CA GLN A 254 -7.89 4.84 -2.99
C GLN A 254 -8.05 6.32 -3.41
N ALA A 255 -7.63 6.70 -4.63
CA ALA A 255 -7.68 8.08 -5.11
C ALA A 255 -9.12 8.63 -5.28
N VAL A 256 -10.10 7.77 -5.57
CA VAL A 256 -11.54 8.11 -5.58
C VAL A 256 -12.29 7.37 -4.47
N PRO A 257 -13.42 7.91 -3.95
CA PRO A 257 -14.26 7.21 -2.99
C PRO A 257 -14.75 5.83 -3.50
N PRO A 258 -15.00 4.83 -2.63
CA PRO A 258 -15.39 3.49 -3.09
C PRO A 258 -16.72 3.46 -3.85
N HIS A 259 -17.66 4.35 -3.49
CA HIS A 259 -18.96 4.49 -4.19
C HIS A 259 -18.83 5.10 -5.61
N GLN A 260 -17.62 5.45 -6.06
CA GLN A 260 -17.33 5.95 -7.41
C GLN A 260 -16.50 4.98 -8.25
N GLN A 261 -16.27 3.77 -7.74
CA GLN A 261 -15.58 2.69 -8.45
C GLN A 261 -16.60 1.71 -9.01
N SER A 262 -16.27 1.08 -10.14
CA SER A 262 -17.01 -0.09 -10.66
C SER A 262 -17.06 -1.20 -9.61
N ILE A 263 -15.90 -1.50 -9.01
CA ILE A 263 -15.72 -2.48 -7.94
C ILE A 263 -15.11 -1.77 -6.73
N PRO A 264 -15.84 -1.59 -5.61
CA PRO A 264 -15.32 -0.86 -4.45
C PRO A 264 -14.18 -1.63 -3.75
N VAL A 265 -12.95 -1.11 -3.78
CA VAL A 265 -11.78 -1.76 -3.16
C VAL A 265 -11.18 -0.98 -2.01
N LEU A 266 -10.49 -1.66 -1.08
CA LEU A 266 -9.54 -1.11 -0.13
C LEU A 266 -8.16 -1.76 -0.32
N GLY A 267 -7.12 -1.06 0.13
CA GLY A 267 -5.74 -1.51 0.01
C GLY A 267 -5.07 -1.68 1.37
N ALA A 268 -4.20 -2.69 1.48
CA ALA A 268 -3.40 -3.01 2.66
C ALA A 268 -1.94 -3.22 2.25
N ILE A 269 -1.00 -2.84 3.12
CA ILE A 269 0.39 -3.28 2.97
C ILE A 269 0.51 -4.65 3.62
N VAL A 270 0.94 -5.65 2.86
CA VAL A 270 1.27 -6.97 3.37
C VAL A 270 2.78 -7.06 3.48
N ARG A 271 3.29 -7.59 4.60
CA ARG A 271 4.71 -7.73 4.84
C ARG A 271 5.10 -9.17 5.05
N ASP A 272 6.21 -9.53 4.43
CA ASP A 272 7.00 -10.71 4.75
C ASP A 272 8.26 -10.23 5.48
N ASP A 273 8.23 -10.29 6.83
CA ASP A 273 9.34 -9.82 7.65
C ASP A 273 10.56 -10.77 7.59
N ARG A 274 10.42 -11.99 7.05
CA ARG A 274 11.54 -12.94 6.84
C ARG A 274 12.43 -12.49 5.68
N HIS A 275 11.84 -11.89 4.65
CA HIS A 275 12.53 -11.44 3.44
C HIS A 275 12.65 -9.90 3.33
N ASP A 276 12.28 -9.15 4.39
CA ASP A 276 12.16 -7.67 4.41
C ASP A 276 11.32 -7.13 3.24
N HIS A 277 10.34 -7.93 2.77
CA HIS A 277 9.55 -7.67 1.57
C HIS A 277 8.15 -7.13 1.92
N ALA A 278 7.57 -6.37 0.99
CA ALA A 278 6.24 -5.81 1.15
C ALA A 278 5.52 -5.65 -0.20
N TYR A 279 4.28 -6.12 -0.25
CA TYR A 279 3.43 -6.11 -1.44
C TYR A 279 2.02 -5.59 -1.12
N THR A 280 1.22 -5.40 -2.15
CA THR A 280 -0.14 -4.88 -2.03
C THR A 280 -1.11 -6.01 -1.69
N GLY A 281 -1.94 -5.83 -0.67
CA GLY A 281 -3.18 -6.58 -0.51
C GLY A 281 -4.32 -5.73 -1.04
N LEU A 282 -5.11 -6.25 -1.97
CA LEU A 282 -6.33 -5.60 -2.49
C LEU A 282 -7.54 -6.38 -1.95
N ALA A 283 -8.46 -5.70 -1.30
CA ALA A 283 -9.62 -6.34 -0.68
C ALA A 283 -10.92 -5.60 -0.99
N SER A 284 -12.04 -6.29 -0.93
CA SER A 284 -13.38 -5.71 -1.02
C SER A 284 -14.30 -6.36 0.01
N VAL A 285 -15.43 -5.70 0.28
CA VAL A 285 -16.46 -6.22 1.19
C VAL A 285 -17.73 -6.47 0.39
N VAL A 286 -18.26 -7.68 0.51
CA VAL A 286 -19.54 -8.08 -0.10
C VAL A 286 -20.48 -8.62 0.97
N ARG A 287 -21.78 -8.60 0.65
CA ARG A 287 -22.77 -9.37 1.40
C ARG A 287 -22.81 -10.80 0.87
N GLY A 288 -22.46 -11.78 1.71
CA GLY A 288 -22.89 -13.16 1.51
C GLY A 288 -24.29 -13.38 2.10
N ASP A 289 -24.85 -14.58 1.91
CA ASP A 289 -26.23 -14.89 2.29
C ASP A 289 -26.55 -14.59 3.77
N GLU A 290 -25.63 -14.96 4.66
CA GLU A 290 -25.79 -14.80 6.12
C GLU A 290 -24.68 -13.98 6.79
N THR A 291 -23.55 -13.73 6.11
CA THR A 291 -22.36 -13.07 6.71
C THR A 291 -21.74 -12.02 5.79
N VAL A 292 -21.09 -11.02 6.40
CA VAL A 292 -20.25 -10.07 5.67
C VAL A 292 -18.95 -10.77 5.29
N ARG A 293 -18.57 -10.73 4.02
CA ARG A 293 -17.36 -11.39 3.51
C ARG A 293 -16.35 -10.36 3.00
N VAL A 294 -15.11 -10.54 3.41
CA VAL A 294 -13.95 -9.80 2.91
C VAL A 294 -13.23 -10.68 1.90
N LEU A 295 -13.40 -10.38 0.61
CA LEU A 295 -12.60 -10.99 -0.44
C LEU A 295 -11.25 -10.25 -0.49
N MET A 296 -10.16 -10.98 -0.70
CA MET A 296 -8.81 -10.41 -0.75
C MET A 296 -7.93 -11.14 -1.76
N THR A 297 -7.17 -10.35 -2.52
CA THR A 297 -6.10 -10.80 -3.41
C THR A 297 -4.82 -10.00 -3.15
N PHE A 298 -3.73 -10.36 -3.83
CA PHE A 298 -2.38 -9.85 -3.56
C PHE A 298 -1.68 -9.46 -4.87
N LEU A 299 -1.01 -8.31 -4.89
CA LEU A 299 -0.39 -7.71 -6.08
C LEU A 299 1.04 -7.24 -5.73
N ASP A 300 2.04 -7.77 -6.43
CA ASP A 300 3.44 -7.44 -6.22
C ASP A 300 4.07 -6.72 -7.43
N TYR A 301 3.85 -5.41 -7.49
CA TYR A 301 4.41 -4.56 -8.54
C TYR A 301 5.93 -4.44 -8.50
N PHE A 302 6.60 -4.85 -7.42
CA PHE A 302 8.07 -4.78 -7.35
C PHE A 302 8.72 -5.59 -8.48
N TYR A 303 8.12 -6.73 -8.82
CA TYR A 303 8.58 -7.63 -9.88
C TYR A 303 8.70 -6.93 -11.24
N SER A 304 7.76 -6.05 -11.58
CA SER A 304 7.76 -5.26 -12.84
C SER A 304 9.01 -4.41 -13.06
N THR A 305 9.79 -4.14 -12.00
CA THR A 305 11.01 -3.31 -12.06
C THR A 305 12.31 -4.09 -11.88
N LEU A 306 12.25 -5.36 -11.47
CA LEU A 306 13.45 -6.12 -11.12
C LEU A 306 14.16 -6.67 -12.37
N PHE A 307 13.41 -7.08 -13.40
CA PHE A 307 13.96 -7.81 -14.55
C PHE A 307 14.68 -6.90 -15.54
N ASP A 308 14.13 -5.72 -15.83
CA ASP A 308 14.74 -4.70 -16.71
C ASP A 308 16.13 -4.27 -16.26
N ASN A 309 16.35 -4.19 -14.95
CA ASN A 309 17.62 -3.71 -14.38
C ASN A 309 18.77 -4.72 -14.49
N PHE A 310 18.47 -6.02 -14.61
CA PHE A 310 19.50 -7.08 -14.63
C PHE A 310 19.53 -7.89 -15.94
N ARG A 311 18.53 -7.75 -16.83
CA ARG A 311 18.41 -8.53 -18.08
C ARG A 311 18.53 -10.05 -17.85
N LEU A 312 17.86 -10.52 -16.81
CA LEU A 312 17.89 -11.93 -16.36
C LEU A 312 16.70 -12.77 -16.88
N GLU A 313 15.94 -12.26 -17.85
CA GLU A 313 14.82 -12.96 -18.52
C GLU A 313 15.20 -14.41 -18.89
N TRP A 314 16.39 -14.58 -19.50
CA TRP A 314 16.92 -15.87 -19.97
C TRP A 314 17.18 -16.91 -18.88
N ALA A 315 17.21 -16.52 -17.60
CA ALA A 315 17.49 -17.41 -16.48
C ALA A 315 16.23 -17.85 -15.71
N PHE A 316 15.07 -17.23 -15.96
CA PHE A 316 13.87 -17.41 -15.13
C PHE A 316 12.55 -17.63 -15.91
N GLY A 317 12.51 -17.42 -17.24
CA GLY A 317 11.39 -17.82 -18.11
C GLY A 317 10.46 -16.68 -18.54
N ASP A 318 9.48 -17.00 -19.39
CA ASP A 318 8.49 -16.04 -19.91
C ASP A 318 7.30 -15.92 -18.94
N GLY A 319 7.14 -14.79 -18.26
CA GLY A 319 5.97 -14.51 -17.41
C GLY A 319 6.23 -13.51 -16.26
N ILE A 320 5.19 -13.23 -15.47
CA ILE A 320 5.26 -12.43 -14.22
C ILE A 320 5.54 -13.41 -13.04
N ASP A 321 6.33 -14.46 -13.29
CA ASP A 321 6.17 -15.78 -12.67
C ASP A 321 7.51 -16.47 -12.21
N ALA A 322 7.86 -16.47 -10.91
CA ALA A 322 8.59 -17.58 -10.20
C ALA A 322 8.10 -17.92 -8.73
N TYR A 323 8.71 -17.40 -7.63
CA TYR A 323 8.36 -17.55 -6.16
C TYR A 323 7.85 -18.95 -5.74
N ASP A 324 8.72 -19.71 -5.10
CA ASP A 324 8.33 -20.94 -4.42
C ASP A 324 7.61 -20.70 -3.07
N GLY A 325 7.28 -21.79 -2.37
CA GLY A 325 6.50 -21.79 -1.13
C GLY A 325 7.18 -21.23 0.13
N HIS A 326 8.23 -20.41 0.02
CA HIS A 326 8.92 -19.84 1.19
C HIS A 326 8.40 -18.47 1.65
N HIS A 327 7.58 -17.79 0.83
CA HIS A 327 7.03 -16.46 1.14
C HIS A 327 5.73 -16.52 1.92
N HIS A 328 5.61 -15.68 2.96
CA HIS A 328 4.45 -15.68 3.86
C HIS A 328 4.03 -14.26 4.29
N ALA A 329 2.72 -14.03 4.39
CA ALA A 329 2.18 -12.85 5.03
C ALA A 329 2.41 -12.94 6.55
N THR A 330 3.40 -12.20 7.06
CA THR A 330 3.69 -12.08 8.49
C THR A 330 2.77 -11.02 9.14
N SER A 331 2.45 -9.96 8.38
CA SER A 331 1.52 -8.92 8.83
C SER A 331 0.77 -8.25 7.68
N ILE A 332 -0.49 -7.88 7.93
CA ILE A 332 -1.35 -7.12 7.01
C ILE A 332 -1.73 -5.79 7.69
N HIS A 333 -1.57 -4.67 6.97
CA HIS A 333 -1.72 -3.31 7.47
C HIS A 333 -2.66 -2.47 6.58
N TYR A 334 -3.94 -2.36 6.98
CA TYR A 334 -4.95 -1.51 6.30
C TYR A 334 -4.76 0.00 6.54
N ARG A 335 -3.85 0.39 7.44
CA ARG A 335 -3.47 1.78 7.72
C ARG A 335 -1.99 1.93 7.43
N ASN A 336 -1.57 3.02 6.78
CA ASN A 336 -0.17 3.29 6.45
C ASN A 336 0.73 3.18 7.71
N PRO A 337 1.61 2.15 7.81
CA PRO A 337 2.43 1.91 9.01
C PRO A 337 3.66 2.81 9.07
N TYR A 338 4.03 3.46 7.95
CA TYR A 338 5.19 4.35 7.84
C TYR A 338 4.85 5.80 8.17
N ARG A 339 3.56 6.16 8.22
CA ARG A 339 3.12 7.48 8.67
C ARG A 339 3.18 7.55 10.21
N ARG A 340 4.17 8.27 10.74
CA ARG A 340 4.22 8.65 12.16
C ARG A 340 2.85 9.19 12.57
N SER A 341 2.23 8.61 13.59
CA SER A 341 1.07 9.24 14.22
C SER A 341 1.48 10.63 14.68
N PRO A 342 0.67 11.68 14.47
CA PRO A 342 0.86 12.92 15.21
C PRO A 342 0.76 12.54 16.68
N SER A 343 1.86 12.69 17.41
CA SER A 343 1.83 12.65 18.88
C SER A 343 0.84 13.71 19.33
N HIS A 344 -0.15 13.32 20.14
CA HIS A 344 -1.03 14.29 20.77
C HIS A 344 -0.18 15.35 21.48
N ARG A 345 -0.38 16.61 21.08
CA ARG A 345 0.07 17.81 21.78
C ARG A 345 -1.16 18.45 22.40
#